data_AF-A0A933HTA8-F1
#
_entry.id   AF-A0A933HTA8-F1
#
_cell.length_a   1.000
_cell.length_b   1.000
_cell.length_c   1.000
_cell.angle_alpha   90.00
_cell.angle_beta   90.00
_cell.angle_gamma   90.00
#
_symmetry.space_group_name_H-M   'P 1'
#
loop_
_entity.id
_entity.type
_entity.pdbx_description
1 polymer ?
#
loop_
_entity_poly.entity_id
_entity_poly.type
_entity_poly.pdbx_seq_one_letter_code
_entity_poly.pdbx_strand_id
1 'polypeptide(L)'
;MASKKTSRIPKFKSLKEIADFWDTHSLADYDDETHIVEMTFAPTARRTYVGIESELLADLKRIARERRVSLQTLVNVWLQQRVDQLLTESPK
;
A
#
# COMPACT_ATOMS: atom_id res chain seq x y z
N MET A 1 7.73 -33.57 -25.03
CA MET A 1 6.35 -33.09 -24.85
C MET A 1 6.16 -32.79 -23.37
N ALA A 2 6.10 -31.51 -22.98
CA ALA A 2 6.02 -31.13 -21.57
C ALA A 2 4.58 -31.34 -21.07
N SER A 3 4.38 -32.29 -20.16
CA SER A 3 3.10 -32.51 -19.48
C SER A 3 2.71 -31.25 -18.71
N LYS A 4 1.53 -30.71 -19.01
CA LYS A 4 0.96 -29.54 -18.34
C LYS A 4 0.68 -29.92 -16.88
N LYS A 5 1.64 -29.68 -15.98
CA LYS A 5 1.44 -29.86 -14.54
C LYS A 5 0.26 -28.97 -14.12
N THR A 6 -0.84 -29.60 -13.75
CA THR A 6 -1.95 -28.94 -13.07
C THR A 6 -1.48 -28.58 -11.67
N SER A 7 -1.41 -27.29 -11.36
CA SER A 7 -1.11 -26.81 -10.00
C SER A 7 -2.13 -27.38 -9.02
N ARG A 8 -1.65 -27.81 -7.84
CA ARG A 8 -2.50 -28.32 -6.76
C ARG A 8 -3.20 -27.18 -6.03
N ILE A 9 -2.69 -25.95 -6.18
CA ILE A 9 -3.35 -24.73 -5.71
C ILE A 9 -4.41 -24.31 -6.74
N PRO A 10 -5.71 -24.31 -6.39
CA PRO A 10 -6.76 -23.96 -7.33
C PRO A 10 -6.77 -22.46 -7.64
N LYS A 11 -7.48 -22.08 -8.71
CA LYS A 11 -7.77 -20.67 -8.98
C LYS A 11 -8.95 -20.22 -8.12
N PHE A 12 -8.68 -19.35 -7.16
CA PHE A 12 -9.70 -18.78 -6.28
C PHE A 12 -10.43 -17.60 -6.93
N LYS A 13 -11.70 -17.42 -6.57
CA LYS A 13 -12.56 -16.31 -7.05
C LYS A 13 -12.79 -15.26 -5.97
N SER A 14 -12.47 -15.53 -4.71
CA SER A 14 -12.62 -14.60 -3.60
C SER A 14 -11.58 -14.82 -2.50
N LEU A 15 -11.38 -13.80 -1.65
CA LEU A 15 -10.52 -13.91 -0.47
C LEU A 15 -11.02 -14.96 0.53
N LYS A 16 -12.35 -15.13 0.63
CA LYS A 16 -12.95 -16.14 1.52
C LYS A 16 -12.58 -17.55 1.09
N GLU A 17 -12.65 -17.84 -0.21
CA GLU A 17 -12.27 -19.16 -0.75
C GLU A 17 -10.79 -19.49 -0.48
N ILE A 18 -9.92 -18.48 -0.49
CA ILE A 18 -8.49 -18.64 -0.15
C ILE A 18 -8.34 -19.03 1.32
N ALA A 19 -9.04 -18.33 2.21
CA ALA A 19 -9.01 -18.61 3.65
C ALA A 19 -9.54 -20.01 3.97
N ASP A 20 -10.74 -20.34 3.46
CA ASP A 20 -11.38 -21.64 3.68
C ASP A 20 -10.49 -22.82 3.19
N PHE A 21 -9.72 -22.60 2.12
CA PHE A 21 -8.76 -23.57 1.61
C PHE A 21 -7.57 -23.76 2.58
N TRP A 22 -6.94 -22.67 3.02
CA TRP A 22 -5.77 -22.74 3.91
C TRP A 22 -6.11 -23.11 5.36
N ASP A 23 -7.36 -22.98 5.78
CA ASP A 23 -7.83 -23.49 7.09
C ASP A 23 -7.78 -25.03 7.16
N THR A 24 -7.84 -25.70 6.01
CA THR A 24 -7.88 -27.18 5.92
C THR A 24 -6.63 -27.80 5.29
N HIS A 25 -5.74 -26.98 4.70
CA HIS A 25 -4.54 -27.44 3.99
C HIS A 25 -3.28 -26.87 4.62
N SER A 26 -2.26 -27.71 4.81
CA SER A 26 -0.96 -27.25 5.33
C SER A 26 -0.16 -26.56 4.23
N LEU A 27 0.43 -25.40 4.52
CA LEU A 27 1.36 -24.72 3.60
C LEU A 27 2.55 -25.59 3.21
N ALA A 28 3.00 -26.47 4.12
CA ALA A 28 4.14 -27.35 3.88
C ALA A 28 3.89 -28.35 2.73
N ASP A 29 2.62 -28.69 2.46
CA ASP A 29 2.27 -29.60 1.37
C ASP A 29 2.50 -28.97 -0.01
N TYR A 30 2.72 -27.65 -0.09
CA TYR A 30 2.82 -26.89 -1.33
C TYR A 30 4.18 -26.18 -1.49
N ASP A 31 5.23 -26.64 -0.81
CA ASP A 31 6.58 -26.03 -0.84
C ASP A 31 7.15 -25.93 -2.28
N ASP A 32 6.85 -26.90 -3.15
CA ASP A 32 7.25 -26.91 -4.56
C ASP A 32 6.43 -25.98 -5.48
N GLU A 33 5.33 -25.44 -4.97
CA GLU A 33 4.45 -24.49 -5.68
C GLU A 33 4.42 -23.08 -5.03
N THR A 34 5.13 -22.91 -3.91
CA THR A 34 5.23 -21.65 -3.18
C THR A 34 6.67 -21.15 -3.17
N HIS A 35 6.87 -19.90 -2.74
CA HIS A 35 8.20 -19.33 -2.56
C HIS A 35 8.19 -18.45 -1.31
N ILE A 36 9.36 -18.35 -0.67
CA ILE A 36 9.53 -17.49 0.49
C ILE A 36 9.45 -16.03 0.02
N VAL A 37 8.59 -15.25 0.69
CA VAL A 37 8.49 -13.81 0.49
C VAL A 37 9.15 -13.12 1.69
N GLU A 38 10.17 -12.31 1.42
CA GLU A 38 10.77 -11.46 2.45
C GLU A 38 9.81 -10.30 2.76
N MET A 39 9.15 -10.36 3.91
CA MET A 39 8.34 -9.27 4.42
C MET A 39 9.09 -8.57 5.56
N THR A 40 9.43 -7.30 5.37
CA THR A 40 9.97 -6.48 6.46
C THR A 40 8.81 -5.85 7.23
N PHE A 41 8.55 -6.36 8.44
CA PHE A 41 7.71 -5.65 9.39
C PHE A 41 8.56 -4.56 10.05
N ALA A 42 8.24 -3.29 9.81
CA ALA A 42 8.94 -2.14 10.38
C ALA A 42 8.06 -1.46 11.45
N PRO A 43 7.92 -2.05 12.65
CA PRO A 43 7.07 -1.50 13.73
C PRO A 43 7.59 -0.15 14.25
N THR A 44 8.86 0.16 14.02
CA THR A 44 9.49 1.45 14.38
C THR A 44 9.26 2.56 13.36
N ALA A 45 8.63 2.27 12.21
CA ALA A 45 8.21 3.29 11.27
C ALA A 45 7.06 4.11 11.89
N ARG A 46 7.42 5.12 12.70
CA ARG A 46 6.45 6.06 13.28
C ARG A 46 5.77 6.81 12.16
N ARG A 47 4.52 6.45 11.86
CA ARG A 47 3.65 7.17 10.95
C ARG A 47 2.79 8.11 11.78
N THR A 48 2.92 9.41 11.54
CA THR A 48 1.98 10.40 12.05
C THR A 48 0.83 10.52 11.08
N TYR A 49 -0.39 10.37 11.57
CA TYR A 49 -1.61 10.53 10.79
C TYR A 49 -2.22 11.89 11.08
N VAL A 50 -2.60 12.60 10.02
CA VAL A 50 -3.33 13.87 10.11
C VAL A 50 -4.63 13.69 9.33
N GLY A 51 -5.75 14.01 9.96
CA GLY A 51 -7.06 13.99 9.32
C GLY A 51 -7.14 15.05 8.22
N ILE A 52 -7.72 14.69 7.08
CA ILE A 52 -7.98 15.61 5.96
C ILE A 52 -9.47 15.48 5.64
N GLU A 53 -10.16 16.61 5.54
CA GLU A 53 -11.58 16.67 5.15
C GLU A 53 -11.82 15.99 3.80
N SER A 54 -12.96 15.32 3.68
CA SER A 54 -13.24 14.42 2.54
C SER A 54 -13.23 15.17 1.19
N GLU A 55 -13.80 16.37 1.15
CA GLU A 55 -13.85 17.20 -0.05
C GLU A 55 -12.45 17.67 -0.46
N LEU A 56 -11.66 18.16 0.50
CA LEU A 56 -10.27 18.56 0.28
C LEU A 56 -9.42 17.39 -0.23
N LEU A 57 -9.60 16.20 0.35
CA LEU A 57 -8.90 14.99 -0.10
C LEU A 57 -9.24 14.65 -1.55
N ALA A 58 -10.49 14.83 -1.98
CA ALA A 58 -10.91 14.57 -3.35
C ALA A 58 -10.20 15.52 -4.33
N ASP A 59 -10.13 16.81 -3.99
CA ASP A 59 -9.41 17.80 -4.81
C ASP A 59 -7.90 17.53 -4.85
N LEU A 60 -7.28 17.23 -3.70
CA LEU A 60 -5.86 16.90 -3.64
C LEU A 60 -5.53 15.67 -4.51
N LYS A 61 -6.38 14.64 -4.51
CA LYS A 61 -6.21 13.46 -5.38
C LYS A 61 -6.29 13.82 -6.86
N ARG A 62 -7.26 14.66 -7.24
CA ARG A 62 -7.41 15.12 -8.62
C ARG A 62 -6.17 15.88 -9.08
N ILE A 63 -5.69 16.82 -8.27
CA ILE A 63 -4.51 17.63 -8.59
C ILE A 63 -3.24 16.76 -8.64
N ALA A 64 -3.07 15.81 -7.72
CA ALA A 64 -1.94 14.89 -7.72
C ALA A 64 -1.91 14.06 -9.02
N ARG A 65 -3.07 13.57 -9.46
CA ARG A 65 -3.21 12.83 -10.72
C ARG A 65 -2.87 13.68 -11.95
N GLU A 66 -3.40 14.90 -12.02
CA GLU A 66 -3.10 15.84 -13.11
C GLU A 66 -1.59 16.14 -13.20
N ARG A 67 -0.94 16.29 -12.04
CA ARG A 67 0.51 16.54 -11.93
C ARG A 67 1.37 15.27 -12.04
N ARG A 68 0.76 14.08 -12.18
CA ARG A 68 1.43 12.78 -12.22
C ARG A 68 2.36 12.52 -11.02
N VAL A 69 1.96 12.97 -9.84
CA VAL A 69 2.67 12.74 -8.58
C VAL A 69 1.78 12.01 -7.59
N SER A 70 2.38 11.42 -6.55
CA SER A 70 1.59 10.81 -5.47
C SER A 70 0.92 11.90 -4.61
N LEU A 71 -0.24 11.58 -4.02
CA LEU A 71 -0.91 12.45 -3.06
C LEU A 71 0.01 12.85 -1.90
N GLN A 72 0.76 11.88 -1.36
CA GLN A 72 1.71 12.11 -0.27
C GLN A 72 2.82 13.09 -0.68
N THR A 73 3.37 12.94 -1.88
CA THR A 73 4.38 13.87 -2.41
C THR A 73 3.81 15.28 -2.53
N LEU A 74 2.61 15.42 -3.11
CA LEU A 74 1.95 16.72 -3.28
C LEU A 74 1.75 17.42 -1.93
N VAL A 75 1.15 16.71 -0.97
CA VAL A 75 0.88 17.23 0.38
C VAL A 75 2.16 17.65 1.07
N ASN A 76 3.21 16.83 1.03
CA ASN A 76 4.47 17.16 1.69
C ASN A 76 5.13 18.42 1.11
N VAL A 77 5.14 18.56 -0.22
CA VAL A 77 5.72 19.75 -0.87
C VAL A 77 4.94 21.01 -0.50
N TRP A 78 3.62 20.95 -0.53
CA TRP A 78 2.78 22.11 -0.19
C TRP A 78 2.86 22.49 1.29
N LEU A 79 2.88 21.50 2.19
CA LEU A 79 3.06 21.76 3.61
C LEU A 79 4.43 22.40 3.88
N GLN A 80 5.50 21.89 3.27
CA GLN A 80 6.84 22.49 3.40
C GLN A 80 6.85 23.94 2.93
N GLN A 81 6.33 24.21 1.73
CA GLN A 81 6.24 25.58 1.20
C GLN A 81 5.48 26.52 2.13
N ARG A 82 4.37 26.05 2.71
CA ARG A 82 3.57 26.86 3.64
C ARG A 82 4.30 27.11 4.95
N VAL A 83 5.01 26.11 5.47
CA VAL A 83 5.83 26.26 6.69
C VAL A 83 6.97 27.25 6.45
N ASP A 84 7.68 27.14 5.33
CA ASP A 84 8.80 28.04 4.99
C ASP A 84 8.35 29.50 4.89
N GLN A 85 7.16 29.75 4.30
CA GLN A 85 6.56 31.07 4.27
C GLN A 85 6.29 31.60 5.68
N LEU A 86 5.63 30.82 6.54
CA LEU A 86 5.28 31.24 7.91
C LEU A 86 6.52 31.50 8.78
N LEU A 87 7.58 30.72 8.59
CA LEU A 87 8.86 30.92 9.30
C LEU A 87 9.60 32.17 8.81
N THR A 88 9.44 32.52 7.53
CA THR A 88 10.05 33.74 6.94
C THR A 88 9.25 35.00 7.29
N GLU A 89 7.92 34.87 7.42
CA GLU A 89 6.99 35.97 7.74
C GLU A 89 6.91 36.29 9.23
N SER A 90 7.49 35.47 10.12
CA SER A 90 7.56 35.75 11.55
C SER A 90 8.82 36.57 11.85
N PRO A 91 8.74 37.90 12.09
CA PRO A 91 9.87 38.61 12.67
C PRO A 91 10.01 38.16 14.14
N LYS A 92 11.25 38.07 14.60
CA LYS A 92 11.56 37.97 16.04
C LYS A 92 10.93 39.11 16.83
#